data_AF-A0A6L6WSH6-F1
#
_entry.id   AF-A0A6L6WSH6-F1
#
_cell.length_a   1.000
_cell.length_b   1.000
_cell.length_c   1.000
_cell.angle_alpha   90.00
_cell.angle_beta   90.00
_cell.angle_gamma   90.00
#
_symmetry.space_group_name_H-M   'P 1'
#
loop_
_entity.id
_entity.type
_entity.pdbx_description
1 polymer ?
#
loop_
_entity_poly.entity_id
_entity_poly.type
_entity_poly.pdbx_seq_one_letter_code
_entity_poly.pdbx_strand_id
1 'polypeptide(L)'
;MTLITTPHHQSSDPVDLALVDIAVHRAEGLAVADPSSVLADAVAAELATYLAALITPAEYHLGRMSGRSPAEQRARDVVADSIGHARSVHHDHQTGAFTNPAARLYLLAGACRLLKNAMAPTW
;
A
#
# COMPACT_ATOMS: atom_id res chain seq x y z
N MET A 1 10.29 -37.88 -24.58
CA MET A 1 9.13 -37.23 -23.93
C MET A 1 9.52 -35.81 -23.59
N THR A 2 8.68 -34.87 -23.99
CA THR A 2 8.94 -33.43 -24.08
C THR A 2 9.04 -32.76 -22.71
N LEU A 3 9.98 -31.82 -22.59
CA LEU A 3 10.14 -30.85 -21.50
C LEU A 3 8.94 -29.90 -21.43
N ILE A 4 8.45 -29.59 -20.22
CA ILE A 4 7.95 -28.26 -19.88
C ILE A 4 8.46 -27.89 -18.49
N THR A 5 9.51 -27.08 -18.48
CA THR A 5 9.93 -26.21 -17.38
C THR A 5 9.19 -24.89 -17.55
N THR A 6 8.64 -24.28 -16.50
CA THR A 6 8.84 -22.87 -16.10
C THR A 6 7.95 -22.47 -14.90
N PRO A 7 8.34 -21.41 -14.15
CA PRO A 7 8.25 -21.37 -12.69
C PRO A 7 7.19 -20.39 -12.18
N HIS A 8 6.63 -20.65 -10.99
CA HIS A 8 6.10 -19.58 -10.16
C HIS A 8 7.26 -18.90 -9.43
N HIS A 9 7.98 -18.02 -10.13
CA HIS A 9 8.73 -16.98 -9.46
C HIS A 9 7.73 -15.89 -9.08
N GLN A 10 7.01 -16.09 -7.96
CA GLN A 10 6.54 -14.93 -7.21
C GLN A 10 7.82 -14.18 -6.83
N SER A 11 8.12 -13.07 -7.51
CA SER A 11 9.18 -12.15 -7.11
C SER A 11 8.90 -11.84 -5.63
N SER A 12 9.74 -12.45 -4.80
CA SER A 12 9.70 -12.39 -3.34
C SER A 12 10.62 -11.27 -2.88
N ASP A 13 10.83 -10.28 -3.74
CA ASP A 13 11.67 -9.15 -3.43
C ASP A 13 10.87 -8.25 -2.46
N PRO A 14 11.44 -7.93 -1.30
CA PRO A 14 10.79 -7.03 -0.37
C PRO A 14 10.53 -5.70 -1.08
N VAL A 15 9.34 -5.14 -0.91
CA VAL A 15 9.00 -3.80 -1.43
C VAL A 15 10.05 -2.82 -0.93
N ASP A 16 10.73 -2.14 -1.86
CA ASP A 16 11.65 -1.07 -1.52
C ASP A 16 10.85 0.13 -0.98
N LEU A 17 10.91 0.32 0.33
CA LEU A 17 10.16 1.36 1.03
C LEU A 17 10.60 2.78 0.60
N ALA A 18 11.82 2.94 0.09
CA ALA A 18 12.28 4.22 -0.44
C ALA A 18 11.58 4.56 -1.77
N LEU A 19 11.33 3.56 -2.62
CA LEU A 19 10.54 3.76 -3.84
C LEU A 19 9.09 4.12 -3.53
N VAL A 20 8.51 3.52 -2.48
CA VAL A 20 7.18 3.88 -1.99
C VAL A 20 7.15 5.37 -1.60
N ASP A 21 8.14 5.85 -0.86
CA ASP A 21 8.23 7.26 -0.47
C ASP A 21 8.34 8.20 -1.67
N ILE A 22 9.14 7.84 -2.68
CA ILE A 22 9.29 8.62 -3.91
C ILE A 22 7.95 8.67 -4.68
N ALA A 23 7.24 7.54 -4.79
CA ALA A 23 5.94 7.48 -5.45
C ALA A 23 4.88 8.31 -4.70
N VAL A 24 4.88 8.26 -3.37
CA VAL A 24 4.00 9.06 -2.52
C VAL A 24 4.22 10.56 -2.75
N HIS A 25 5.46 11.04 -2.73
CA HIS A 25 5.74 12.47 -2.97
C HIS A 25 5.36 12.90 -4.39
N ARG A 26 5.59 12.06 -5.40
CA ARG A 26 5.15 12.33 -6.78
C ARG A 26 3.63 12.45 -6.86
N ALA A 27 2.88 11.56 -6.20
CA ALA A 27 1.43 11.59 -6.19
C ALA A 27 0.89 12.85 -5.51
N GLU A 28 1.46 13.26 -4.38
CA GLU A 28 1.07 14.49 -3.69
C GLU A 28 1.33 15.74 -4.56
N GLY A 29 2.47 15.79 -5.24
CA GLY A 29 2.77 16.87 -6.20
C GLY A 29 1.78 16.91 -7.36
N LEU A 30 1.49 15.75 -7.97
CA LEU A 30 0.54 15.65 -9.08
C LEU A 30 -0.91 15.92 -8.66
N ALA A 31 -1.30 15.54 -7.45
CA ALA A 31 -2.63 15.79 -6.93
C ALA A 31 -2.97 17.29 -6.86
N VAL A 32 -1.96 18.14 -6.67
CA VAL A 32 -2.08 19.61 -6.69
C VAL A 32 -1.90 20.17 -8.09
N ALA A 33 -0.86 19.73 -8.81
CA ALA A 33 -0.44 20.37 -10.05
C ALA A 33 -1.25 19.94 -11.27
N ASP A 34 -1.48 18.63 -11.45
CA ASP A 34 -2.18 18.06 -12.60
C ASP A 34 -2.69 16.63 -12.32
N PRO A 35 -3.80 16.50 -11.57
CA PRO A 35 -4.29 15.21 -11.10
C PRO A 35 -4.91 14.34 -12.20
N SER A 36 -5.18 14.89 -13.39
CA SER A 36 -5.81 14.18 -14.52
C SER A 36 -4.82 13.84 -15.64
N SER A 37 -3.52 14.06 -15.41
CA SER A 37 -2.48 13.73 -16.38
C SER A 37 -2.28 12.22 -16.54
N VAL A 38 -1.76 11.81 -17.70
CA VAL A 38 -1.30 10.43 -17.93
C VAL A 38 -0.25 10.01 -16.90
N LEU A 39 0.57 10.97 -16.43
CA LEU A 39 1.56 10.71 -15.39
C LEU A 39 0.90 10.44 -14.03
N ALA A 40 -0.17 11.16 -13.68
CA ALA A 40 -0.98 10.90 -12.49
C ALA A 40 -1.63 9.50 -12.54
N ASP A 41 -2.09 9.06 -13.71
CA ASP A 41 -2.59 7.70 -13.89
C ASP A 41 -1.49 6.64 -13.69
N ALA A 42 -0.30 6.86 -14.25
CA ALA A 42 0.83 5.97 -14.07
C ALA A 42 1.27 5.87 -12.61
N VAL A 43 1.36 7.01 -11.90
CA VAL A 43 1.73 7.05 -10.48
C VAL A 43 0.64 6.40 -9.61
N ALA A 44 -0.64 6.56 -9.94
CA ALA A 44 -1.72 5.86 -9.23
C ALA A 44 -1.61 4.34 -9.38
N ALA A 45 -1.36 3.83 -10.59
CA ALA A 45 -1.16 2.40 -10.83
C ALA A 45 0.09 1.85 -10.12
N GLU A 46 1.18 2.63 -10.11
CA GLU A 46 2.40 2.32 -9.36
C GLU A 46 2.11 2.21 -7.85
N LEU A 47 1.45 3.21 -7.26
CA LEU A 47 1.05 3.19 -5.85
C LEU A 47 0.10 2.03 -5.53
N ALA A 48 -0.84 1.69 -6.41
CA ALA A 48 -1.74 0.56 -6.20
C ALA A 48 -0.98 -0.78 -6.16
N THR A 49 0.08 -0.91 -6.95
CA THR A 49 0.97 -2.08 -6.93
C THR A 49 1.75 -2.16 -5.63
N TYR A 50 2.34 -1.05 -5.18
CA TYR A 50 2.99 -1.00 -3.87
C TYR A 50 2.02 -1.31 -2.73
N LEU A 51 0.82 -0.73 -2.77
CA LEU A 51 -0.19 -0.95 -1.75
C LEU A 51 -0.54 -2.44 -1.61
N ALA A 52 -0.77 -3.14 -2.73
CA ALA A 52 -1.00 -4.58 -2.73
C ALA A 52 0.16 -5.37 -2.11
N ALA A 53 1.39 -5.00 -2.46
CA ALA A 53 2.59 -5.68 -1.97
C ALA A 53 2.90 -5.39 -0.48
N LEU A 54 2.41 -4.27 0.07
CA LEU A 54 2.55 -3.91 1.49
C LEU A 54 1.51 -4.59 2.40
N ILE A 55 0.36 -5.02 1.88
CA ILE A 55 -0.72 -5.63 2.69
C ILE A 55 -0.25 -6.92 3.37
N THR A 56 0.32 -7.86 2.62
CA THR A 56 0.71 -9.17 3.19
C THR A 56 1.77 -9.03 4.29
N PRO A 57 2.87 -8.26 4.11
CA PRO A 57 3.83 -8.03 5.19
C PRO A 57 3.20 -7.32 6.41
N ALA A 58 2.26 -6.39 6.21
CA ALA A 58 1.57 -5.72 7.31
C ALA A 58 0.69 -6.68 8.11
N GLU A 59 -0.02 -7.60 7.45
CA GLU A 59 -0.81 -8.65 8.09
C GLU A 59 0.06 -9.63 8.87
N TYR A 60 1.21 -10.00 8.30
CA TYR A 60 2.20 -10.80 8.99
C TYR A 60 2.71 -10.08 10.25
N HIS A 61 2.99 -8.77 10.17
CA HIS A 61 3.39 -7.96 11.32
C HIS A 61 2.29 -7.92 12.40
N LEU A 62 1.03 -7.64 12.03
CA LEU A 62 -0.12 -7.66 12.92
C LEU A 62 -0.27 -9.01 13.64
N GLY A 63 -0.07 -10.12 12.93
CA GLY A 63 -0.11 -11.47 13.51
C GLY A 63 0.93 -11.70 14.61
N ARG A 64 2.01 -10.92 14.64
CA ARG A 64 3.11 -11.05 15.61
C ARG A 64 3.06 -10.05 16.76
N MET A 65 2.25 -9.00 16.67
CA MET A 65 2.12 -8.01 17.73
C MET A 65 1.55 -8.65 19.01
N SER A 66 2.06 -8.27 20.18
CA SER A 66 1.46 -8.64 21.47
C SER A 66 0.18 -7.84 21.71
N GLY A 67 -0.75 -8.38 22.51
CA GLY A 67 -1.98 -7.71 22.96
C GLY A 67 -2.17 -7.84 24.47
N ARG A 68 -1.07 -7.89 25.23
CA ARG A 68 -1.05 -8.21 26.67
C ARG A 68 -1.34 -6.99 27.55
N SER A 69 -1.14 -5.78 27.01
CA SER A 69 -1.52 -4.53 27.66
C SER A 69 -2.59 -3.78 26.87
N PRO A 70 -3.37 -2.88 27.50
CA PRO A 70 -4.32 -2.03 26.77
C PRO A 70 -3.64 -1.15 25.71
N ALA A 71 -2.38 -0.75 25.91
CA ALA A 71 -1.64 0.04 24.92
C ALA A 71 -1.27 -0.81 23.70
N GLU A 72 -0.81 -2.04 23.93
CA GLU A 72 -0.54 -3.02 22.89
C GLU A 72 -1.80 -3.41 22.10
N GLN A 73 -2.95 -3.56 22.78
CA GLN A 73 -4.20 -3.82 22.08
C GLN A 73 -4.59 -2.64 21.17
N ARG A 74 -4.51 -1.40 21.66
CA ARG A 74 -4.76 -0.21 20.81
C ARG A 74 -3.81 -0.13 19.62
N ALA A 75 -2.55 -0.50 19.80
CA ALA A 75 -1.59 -0.58 18.71
C ALA A 75 -2.04 -1.55 17.62
N ARG A 76 -2.43 -2.76 18.03
CA ARG A 76 -2.94 -3.81 17.13
C ARG A 76 -4.18 -3.33 16.38
N ASP A 77 -5.11 -2.68 17.08
CA ASP A 77 -6.34 -2.16 16.47
C ASP A 77 -6.03 -1.11 15.40
N VAL A 78 -5.12 -0.17 15.68
CA VAL A 78 -4.68 0.85 14.69
C VAL A 78 -4.04 0.20 13.45
N VAL A 79 -3.21 -0.83 13.63
CA VAL A 79 -2.59 -1.55 12.50
C VAL A 79 -3.66 -2.32 11.72
N ALA A 80 -4.59 -2.99 12.39
CA ALA A 80 -5.69 -3.71 11.75
C ALA A 80 -6.59 -2.77 10.92
N ASP A 81 -6.95 -1.62 11.48
CA ASP A 81 -7.75 -0.60 10.79
C ASP A 81 -6.99 0.00 9.59
N SER A 82 -5.68 0.20 9.72
CA SER A 82 -4.82 0.67 8.62
C SER A 82 -4.77 -0.33 7.46
N ILE A 83 -4.71 -1.63 7.77
CA ILE A 83 -4.79 -2.72 6.78
C ILE A 83 -6.17 -2.75 6.12
N GLY A 84 -7.24 -2.63 6.91
CA GLY A 84 -8.62 -2.57 6.41
C GLY A 84 -8.82 -1.39 5.45
N HIS A 85 -8.34 -0.20 5.83
CA HIS A 85 -8.38 0.99 4.98
C HIS A 85 -7.59 0.80 3.67
N ALA A 86 -6.36 0.28 3.76
CA ALA A 86 -5.53 0.01 2.59
C ALA A 86 -6.18 -0.98 1.61
N ARG A 87 -6.80 -2.05 2.12
CA ARG A 87 -7.57 -3.00 1.30
C ARG A 87 -8.75 -2.31 0.59
N SER A 88 -9.51 -1.47 1.31
CA SER A 88 -10.62 -0.70 0.72
C SER A 88 -10.13 0.22 -0.40
N VAL A 89 -9.08 1.01 -0.16
CA VAL A 89 -8.51 1.91 -1.17
C VAL A 89 -8.01 1.15 -2.40
N HIS A 90 -7.33 0.02 -2.20
CA HIS A 90 -6.88 -0.82 -3.30
C HIS A 90 -8.06 -1.37 -4.12
N HIS A 91 -9.10 -1.84 -3.44
CA HIS A 91 -10.32 -2.32 -4.09
C HIS A 91 -11.04 -1.22 -4.88
N ASP A 92 -11.22 -0.04 -4.29
CA ASP A 92 -11.84 1.12 -4.92
C ASP A 92 -11.06 1.57 -6.16
N HIS A 93 -9.72 1.44 -6.13
CA HIS A 93 -8.88 1.67 -7.30
C HIS A 93 -9.13 0.65 -8.41
N GLN A 94 -9.15 -0.64 -8.07
CA GLN A 94 -9.38 -1.72 -9.03
C GLN A 94 -10.78 -1.68 -9.68
N THR A 95 -11.78 -1.26 -8.93
CA THR A 95 -13.17 -1.16 -9.41
C THR A 95 -13.47 0.18 -10.10
N GLY A 96 -12.52 1.12 -10.13
CA GLY A 96 -12.73 2.44 -10.72
C GLY A 96 -13.71 3.31 -9.94
N ALA A 97 -13.86 3.09 -8.63
CA ALA A 97 -14.81 3.82 -7.79
C ALA A 97 -14.41 5.30 -7.57
N PHE A 98 -13.13 5.64 -7.77
CA PHE A 98 -12.65 7.01 -7.63
C PHE A 98 -13.07 7.90 -8.79
N THR A 99 -13.99 8.83 -8.52
CA THR A 99 -14.45 9.83 -9.49
C THR A 99 -13.66 11.13 -9.46
N ASN A 100 -12.93 11.41 -8.37
CA ASN A 100 -12.05 12.56 -8.23
C ASN A 100 -10.58 12.12 -8.37
N PRO A 101 -9.86 12.55 -9.43
CA PRO A 101 -8.49 12.13 -9.68
C PRO A 101 -7.49 12.57 -8.59
N ALA A 102 -7.65 13.75 -8.00
CA ALA A 102 -6.79 14.20 -6.90
C ALA A 102 -7.02 13.39 -5.63
N ALA A 103 -8.29 13.13 -5.29
CA ALA A 103 -8.64 12.30 -4.14
C ALA A 103 -8.09 10.87 -4.30
N ARG A 104 -8.15 10.30 -5.51
CA ARG A 104 -7.55 9.00 -5.82
C ARG A 104 -6.06 8.96 -5.47
N LEU A 105 -5.31 9.96 -5.91
CA LEU A 105 -3.87 10.07 -5.62
C LEU A 105 -3.59 10.19 -4.12
N TYR A 106 -4.31 11.06 -3.41
CA TYR A 106 -4.12 11.24 -1.97
C TYR A 106 -4.47 9.98 -1.16
N LEU A 107 -5.54 9.27 -1.54
CA LEU A 107 -5.96 8.05 -0.85
C LEU A 107 -4.94 6.92 -1.06
N LEU A 108 -4.48 6.71 -2.30
CA LEU A 108 -3.44 5.73 -2.60
C LEU A 108 -2.12 6.06 -1.88
N ALA A 109 -1.69 7.32 -1.94
CA ALA A 109 -0.46 7.77 -1.31
C ALA A 109 -0.54 7.65 0.24
N GLY A 110 -1.66 8.07 0.81
CA GLY A 110 -1.95 7.96 2.25
C GLY A 110 -1.96 6.52 2.73
N ALA A 111 -2.64 5.61 2.01
CA ALA A 111 -2.69 4.19 2.36
C ALA A 111 -1.31 3.52 2.30
N CYS A 112 -0.50 3.82 1.27
CA CYS A 112 0.88 3.35 1.18
C CYS A 112 1.72 3.84 2.35
N ARG A 113 1.65 5.15 2.68
CA ARG A 113 2.39 5.74 3.80
C ARG A 113 1.99 5.14 5.14
N LEU A 114 0.69 4.92 5.37
CA LEU A 114 0.17 4.29 6.59
C LEU A 114 0.70 2.87 6.75
N LEU A 115 0.58 2.00 5.74
CA LEU A 115 1.10 0.63 5.85
C LEU A 115 2.61 0.59 6.01
N LYS A 116 3.35 1.41 5.26
CA LYS A 116 4.80 1.52 5.39
C LYS A 116 5.19 1.85 6.84
N ASN A 117 4.52 2.82 7.46
CA ASN A 117 4.81 3.24 8.83
C ASN A 117 4.33 2.24 9.88
N ALA A 118 3.21 1.55 9.64
CA ALA A 118 2.70 0.50 10.52
C ALA A 118 3.65 -0.70 10.64
N MET A 119 4.54 -0.89 9.66
CA MET A 119 5.57 -1.93 9.65
C MET A 119 6.94 -1.45 10.15
N ALA A 120 7.11 -0.16 10.45
CA ALA A 120 8.37 0.35 10.96
C ALA A 120 8.65 -0.22 12.36
N PRO A 121 9.88 -0.72 12.64
CA PRO A 121 10.21 -1.35 13.91
C PRO A 121 10.37 -0.29 15.01
N THR A 122 9.28 0.13 15.64
CA THR A 122 9.30 1.12 16.73
C THR A 122 8.39 0.74 17.90
N TRP A 123 8.49 -0.47 18.43
CA TRP A 123 7.67 -0.93 19.56
C TRP A 123 8.43 -1.91 20.44
#